data_AF-A0A2N2LTJ8-F1
#
_entry.id   AF-A0A2N2LTJ8-F1
#
_cell.length_a   1.000
_cell.length_b   1.000
_cell.length_c   1.000
_cell.angle_alpha   90.00
_cell.angle_beta   90.00
_cell.angle_gamma   90.00
#
_symmetry.space_group_name_H-M   'P 1'
#
loop_
_entity.id
_entity.type
_entity.pdbx_description
1 polymer ?
#
loop_
_entity_poly.entity_id
_entity_poly.type
_entity_poly.pdbx_seq_one_letter_code
_entity_poly.pdbx_strand_id
1 'polypeptide(L)'
;MAHQDKGKYFKKHPEGTKVREDLKQEIIKQAKDNNISCKAAEKIAQKTGASLGEVGVGIDLANFNIVQCQLGLFGFDSKRKSVPAAASVSPDLETAIRKATVDSRLSCLAAWEIADRLKIKRLDVCAACENLKIKVKPCQLGAF
;
A
#
# COMPACT_ATOMS: atom_id res chain seq x y z
N MET A 1 -10.99 -0.36 7.75
CA MET A 1 -11.24 -1.82 7.65
C MET A 1 -11.40 -2.37 9.05
N ALA A 2 -12.46 -3.13 9.26
CA ALA A 2 -12.64 -3.80 10.53
C ALA A 2 -11.66 -4.97 10.60
N HIS A 3 -11.16 -5.27 11.79
CA HIS A 3 -10.34 -6.43 12.12
C HIS A 3 -11.03 -7.80 11.82
N GLN A 4 -12.20 -7.76 11.15
CA GLN A 4 -13.14 -8.85 10.88
C GLN A 4 -12.70 -9.77 9.74
N ASP A 5 -11.94 -9.25 8.76
CA ASP A 5 -11.50 -10.03 7.60
C ASP A 5 -10.19 -10.79 7.83
N LYS A 6 -9.57 -10.64 9.01
CA LYS A 6 -8.29 -11.28 9.33
C LYS A 6 -8.40 -12.80 9.18
N GLY A 7 -7.61 -13.37 8.27
CA GLY A 7 -7.63 -14.81 7.97
C GLY A 7 -8.80 -15.27 7.09
N LYS A 8 -9.58 -14.34 6.52
CA LYS A 8 -10.64 -14.61 5.54
C LYS A 8 -10.58 -13.63 4.37
N TYR A 9 -9.37 -13.22 3.96
CA TYR A 9 -9.17 -12.14 2.99
C TYR A 9 -9.74 -12.46 1.60
N PHE A 10 -9.76 -13.74 1.22
CA PHE A 10 -10.39 -14.21 -0.02
C PHE A 10 -11.88 -13.83 -0.13
N LYS A 11 -12.58 -13.62 1.00
CA LYS A 11 -13.99 -13.19 1.01
C LYS A 11 -14.19 -11.74 0.57
N LYS A 12 -13.13 -10.94 0.44
CA LYS A 12 -13.20 -9.59 -0.12
C LYS A 12 -13.56 -9.59 -1.60
N HIS A 13 -13.37 -10.72 -2.27
CA HIS A 13 -13.54 -10.86 -3.71
C HIS A 13 -14.73 -11.77 -4.02
N PRO A 14 -15.45 -11.54 -5.14
CA PRO A 14 -16.53 -12.42 -5.57
C PRO A 14 -16.06 -13.88 -5.73
N GLU A 15 -16.97 -14.82 -5.49
CA GLU A 15 -16.69 -16.23 -5.72
C GLU A 15 -16.27 -16.48 -7.19
N GLY A 16 -15.26 -17.31 -7.39
CA GLY A 16 -14.69 -17.57 -8.72
C GLY A 16 -13.65 -16.55 -9.19
N THR A 17 -13.34 -15.51 -8.41
CA THR A 17 -12.21 -14.60 -8.72
C THR A 17 -10.90 -15.37 -8.82
N LYS A 18 -10.15 -15.16 -9.90
CA LYS A 18 -8.87 -15.82 -10.19
C LYS A 18 -7.84 -14.79 -10.59
N VAL A 19 -6.58 -15.06 -10.26
CA VAL A 19 -5.40 -14.36 -10.80
C VAL A 19 -4.60 -15.33 -11.64
N ARG A 20 -3.69 -14.81 -12.46
CA ARG A 20 -2.81 -15.64 -13.29
C ARG A 20 -1.98 -16.59 -12.42
N GLU A 21 -1.75 -17.81 -12.91
CA GLU A 21 -1.09 -18.85 -12.12
C GLU A 21 0.38 -18.50 -11.83
N ASP A 22 1.09 -17.90 -12.79
CA ASP A 22 2.47 -17.40 -12.61
C ASP A 22 2.57 -16.37 -11.47
N LEU A 23 1.60 -15.44 -11.40
CA LEU A 23 1.49 -14.46 -10.33
C LEU A 23 1.24 -15.14 -8.97
N LYS A 24 0.29 -16.08 -8.91
CA LYS A 24 -0.02 -16.83 -7.69
C LYS A 24 1.20 -17.57 -7.15
N GLN A 25 1.94 -18.26 -8.01
CA GLN A 25 3.16 -18.99 -7.63
C GLN A 25 4.23 -18.04 -7.07
N GLU A 26 4.43 -16.88 -7.69
CA GLU A 26 5.41 -15.90 -7.17
C GLU A 26 4.97 -15.32 -5.82
N ILE A 27 3.68 -15.08 -5.61
CA ILE A 27 3.13 -14.65 -4.30
C ILE A 27 3.43 -15.69 -3.22
N ILE A 28 3.13 -16.96 -3.48
CA ILE A 28 3.38 -18.06 -2.53
C ILE A 28 4.88 -18.17 -2.22
N LYS A 29 5.73 -18.06 -3.24
CA LYS A 29 7.19 -18.15 -3.11
C LYS A 29 7.79 -17.04 -2.24
N GLN A 30 7.23 -15.83 -2.30
CA GLN A 30 7.76 -14.66 -1.59
C GLN A 30 7.17 -14.51 -0.18
N ALA A 31 6.05 -15.17 0.11
CA ALA A 31 5.42 -15.13 1.43
C ALA A 31 6.28 -15.85 2.48
N LYS A 32 6.34 -15.30 3.69
CA LYS A 32 7.02 -15.87 4.85
C LYS A 32 6.16 -15.71 6.08
N ASP A 33 5.99 -16.77 6.88
CA ASP A 33 5.19 -16.76 8.10
C ASP A 33 3.77 -16.19 7.89
N ASN A 34 3.13 -16.56 6.78
CA ASN A 34 1.82 -16.05 6.34
C ASN A 34 1.78 -14.53 6.07
N ASN A 35 2.93 -13.89 5.84
CA ASN A 35 3.05 -12.47 5.60
C ASN A 35 3.77 -12.19 4.27
N ILE A 36 3.45 -11.06 3.66
CA ILE A 36 4.14 -10.53 2.49
C ILE A 36 4.30 -9.02 2.63
N SER A 37 5.52 -8.51 2.46
CA SER A 37 5.75 -7.08 2.58
C SER A 37 5.24 -6.32 1.36
N CYS A 38 4.83 -5.06 1.55
CA CYS A 38 4.45 -4.19 0.44
C CYS A 38 5.61 -4.02 -0.58
N LYS A 39 6.86 -4.11 -0.12
CA LYS A 39 8.05 -4.11 -1.00
C LYS A 39 8.19 -5.40 -1.80
N ALA A 40 7.93 -6.56 -1.19
CA ALA A 40 7.92 -7.83 -1.91
C ALA A 40 6.82 -7.82 -2.99
N ALA A 41 5.62 -7.35 -2.67
CA ALA A 41 4.52 -7.24 -3.63
C ALA A 41 4.85 -6.32 -4.83
N GLU A 42 5.55 -5.21 -4.61
CA GLU A 42 6.07 -4.35 -5.69
C GLU A 42 7.08 -5.09 -6.58
N LYS A 43 7.99 -5.88 -6.02
CA LYS A 43 8.93 -6.70 -6.81
C LYS A 43 8.20 -7.77 -7.64
N ILE A 44 7.13 -8.36 -7.09
CA ILE A 44 6.28 -9.31 -7.82
C ILE A 44 5.61 -8.62 -9.02
N ALA A 45 5.01 -7.45 -8.80
CA ALA A 45 4.39 -6.66 -9.86
C ALA A 45 5.39 -6.36 -10.99
N GLN A 46 6.60 -5.90 -10.64
CA GLN A 46 7.68 -5.64 -11.60
C GLN A 46 8.11 -6.90 -12.36
N LYS A 47 8.23 -8.04 -11.68
CA LYS A 47 8.67 -9.31 -12.27
C LYS A 47 7.63 -9.93 -13.21
N THR A 48 6.35 -9.82 -12.86
CA THR A 48 5.24 -10.52 -13.55
C THR A 48 4.48 -9.61 -14.53
N GLY A 49 4.79 -8.31 -14.54
CA GLY A 49 4.04 -7.29 -15.28
C GLY A 49 2.63 -7.03 -14.72
N ALA A 50 2.27 -7.63 -13.57
CA ALA A 50 0.97 -7.42 -12.94
C ALA A 50 0.85 -6.02 -12.33
N SER A 51 -0.37 -5.48 -12.28
CA SER A 51 -0.63 -4.28 -11.47
C SER A 51 -0.56 -4.60 -9.98
N LEU A 52 -0.20 -3.63 -9.14
CA LEU A 52 -0.26 -3.82 -7.68
C LEU A 52 -1.67 -4.21 -7.19
N GLY A 53 -2.72 -3.73 -7.85
CA GLY A 53 -4.09 -4.14 -7.54
C GLY A 53 -4.30 -5.64 -7.76
N GLU A 54 -3.85 -6.17 -8.90
CA GLU A 54 -3.90 -7.61 -9.20
C GLU A 54 -3.06 -8.43 -8.22
N VAL A 55 -1.85 -7.94 -7.86
CA VAL A 55 -1.03 -8.58 -6.82
C VAL A 55 -1.78 -8.62 -5.49
N GLY A 56 -2.46 -7.52 -5.10
CA GLY A 56 -3.28 -7.44 -3.91
C GLY A 56 -4.41 -8.47 -3.87
N VAL A 57 -5.14 -8.62 -4.97
CA VAL A 57 -6.16 -9.68 -5.12
C VAL A 57 -5.54 -11.06 -4.93
N GLY A 58 -4.40 -11.33 -5.58
CA GLY A 58 -3.71 -12.61 -5.43
C GLY A 58 -3.27 -12.91 -3.99
N ILE A 59 -2.79 -11.90 -3.27
CA ILE A 59 -2.41 -12.00 -1.84
C ILE A 59 -3.64 -12.32 -0.98
N ASP A 60 -4.77 -11.63 -1.22
CA ASP A 60 -6.02 -11.87 -0.51
C ASP A 60 -6.57 -13.27 -0.78
N LEU A 61 -6.57 -13.72 -2.03
CA LEU A 61 -7.00 -15.08 -2.42
C LEU A 61 -6.11 -16.17 -1.80
N ALA A 62 -4.80 -15.92 -1.69
CA ALA A 62 -3.86 -16.79 -0.99
C ALA A 62 -3.94 -16.66 0.55
N ASN A 63 -4.78 -15.75 1.06
CA ASN A 63 -5.04 -15.50 2.48
C ASN A 63 -3.79 -15.07 3.28
N PHE A 64 -2.84 -14.42 2.64
CA PHE A 64 -1.64 -13.87 3.30
C PHE A 64 -1.90 -12.45 3.84
N ASN A 65 -1.18 -12.08 4.90
CA ASN A 65 -1.23 -10.72 5.43
C ASN A 65 -0.26 -9.82 4.66
N ILE A 66 -0.69 -8.61 4.33
CA ILE A 66 0.22 -7.56 3.88
C ILE A 66 0.89 -6.94 5.11
N VAL A 67 2.20 -6.81 5.10
CA VAL A 67 3.00 -6.19 6.17
C VAL A 67 3.96 -5.13 5.62
N GLN A 68 4.62 -4.38 6.50
CA GLN A 68 5.68 -3.42 6.17
C GLN A 68 5.31 -2.49 5.00
N CYS A 69 4.25 -1.70 5.20
CA CYS A 69 3.80 -0.73 4.19
C CYS A 69 4.94 0.21 3.78
N GLN A 70 5.15 0.42 2.48
CA GLN A 70 6.21 1.32 1.99
C GLN A 70 5.97 2.81 2.27
N LEU A 71 4.73 3.19 2.63
CA LEU A 71 4.38 4.51 3.16
C LEU A 71 4.38 4.55 4.69
N GLY A 72 4.74 3.45 5.36
CA GLY A 72 4.84 3.38 6.82
C GLY A 72 3.51 3.41 7.58
N LEU A 73 2.39 3.16 6.89
CA LEU A 73 1.04 3.29 7.44
C LEU A 73 0.58 2.08 8.29
N PHE A 74 1.12 0.89 8.08
CA PHE A 74 0.74 -0.33 8.82
C PHE A 74 1.76 -1.46 8.66
N GLY A 75 1.59 -2.52 9.45
CA GLY A 75 2.30 -3.79 9.28
C GLY A 75 3.70 -3.81 9.90
N PHE A 76 3.89 -3.07 10.99
CA PHE A 76 5.12 -3.04 11.81
C PHE A 76 4.82 -3.53 13.24
N ASP A 77 5.85 -3.96 13.98
CA ASP A 77 5.70 -4.65 15.27
C ASP A 77 5.05 -3.78 16.36
N SER A 78 5.20 -2.47 16.28
CA SER A 78 4.39 -1.54 17.05
C SER A 78 3.03 -1.39 16.36
N LYS A 79 1.92 -1.62 17.09
CA LYS A 79 0.53 -1.54 16.59
C LYS A 79 0.11 -0.13 16.07
N ARG A 80 1.04 0.75 15.73
CA ARG A 80 0.84 2.13 15.27
C ARG A 80 1.49 2.33 13.89
N LYS A 81 1.08 3.39 13.19
CA LYS A 81 1.80 3.89 12.01
C LYS A 81 3.25 4.18 12.42
N SER A 82 4.20 3.86 11.53
CA SER A 82 5.63 4.13 11.74
C SER A 82 6.00 5.59 11.43
N VAL A 83 5.12 6.31 10.73
CA VAL A 83 5.37 7.66 10.24
C VAL A 83 4.72 8.70 11.17
N PRO A 84 5.49 9.50 11.91
CA PRO A 84 4.98 10.69 12.59
C PRO A 84 4.65 11.80 11.59
N ALA A 85 3.84 12.76 12.01
CA ALA A 85 3.62 13.98 11.24
C ALA A 85 4.93 14.75 11.06
N ALA A 86 5.17 15.27 9.85
CA ALA A 86 6.32 16.13 9.59
C ALA A 86 6.25 17.41 10.44
N ALA A 87 7.39 17.95 10.85
CA ALA A 87 7.44 19.22 11.59
C ALA A 87 7.00 20.41 10.71
N SER A 88 7.35 20.37 9.43
CA SER A 88 6.95 21.32 8.40
C SER A 88 6.84 20.62 7.05
N VAL A 89 6.13 21.25 6.12
CA VAL A 89 5.97 20.77 4.73
C VAL A 89 6.46 21.86 3.79
N SER A 90 7.30 21.51 2.81
CA SER A 90 7.75 22.48 1.83
C SER A 90 6.59 22.92 0.93
N PRO A 91 6.57 24.18 0.43
CA PRO A 91 5.50 24.67 -0.44
C PRO A 91 5.29 23.80 -1.69
N ASP A 92 6.36 23.28 -2.27
CA ASP A 92 6.31 22.41 -3.45
C ASP A 92 5.64 21.06 -3.15
N LEU A 93 5.96 20.45 -2.01
CA LEU A 93 5.37 19.19 -1.58
C LEU A 93 3.90 19.38 -1.19
N GLU A 94 3.57 20.44 -0.46
CA GLU A 94 2.18 20.75 -0.12
C GLU A 94 1.34 20.98 -1.37
N THR A 95 1.84 21.78 -2.32
CA THR A 95 1.16 22.04 -3.59
C THR A 95 0.95 20.75 -4.37
N ALA A 96 1.97 19.89 -4.45
CA ALA A 96 1.88 18.58 -5.09
C ALA A 96 0.80 17.68 -4.46
N ILE A 97 0.79 17.58 -3.13
CA ILE A 97 -0.18 16.77 -2.38
C ILE A 97 -1.59 17.31 -2.60
N ARG A 98 -1.82 18.62 -2.44
CA ARG A 98 -3.15 19.23 -2.58
C ARG A 98 -3.71 19.07 -3.98
N LYS A 99 -2.88 19.23 -5.02
CA LYS A 99 -3.30 19.01 -6.42
C LYS A 99 -3.69 17.57 -6.72
N ALA A 100 -3.03 16.60 -6.10
CA ALA A 100 -3.31 15.18 -6.28
C ALA A 100 -4.39 14.64 -5.33
N THR A 101 -4.89 15.47 -4.41
CA THR A 101 -5.91 15.08 -3.43
C THR A 101 -7.30 15.15 -4.05
N VAL A 102 -8.07 14.08 -3.87
CA VAL A 102 -9.48 13.98 -4.29
C VAL A 102 -10.30 13.59 -3.06
N ASP A 103 -11.40 14.30 -2.78
CA ASP A 103 -12.27 14.07 -1.61
C ASP A 103 -11.50 13.99 -0.28
N SER A 104 -10.56 14.92 -0.08
CA SER A 104 -9.67 14.99 1.09
C SER A 104 -8.77 13.77 1.30
N ARG A 105 -8.52 12.99 0.24
CA ARG A 105 -7.70 11.77 0.27
C ARG A 105 -6.64 11.79 -0.82
N LEU A 106 -5.46 11.30 -0.48
CA LEU A 106 -4.37 11.06 -1.43
C LEU A 106 -4.23 9.56 -1.65
N SER A 107 -4.27 9.07 -2.89
CA SER A 107 -4.07 7.64 -3.15
C SER A 107 -2.61 7.22 -2.87
N CYS A 108 -2.40 5.95 -2.52
CA CYS A 108 -1.04 5.41 -2.34
C CYS A 108 -0.21 5.54 -3.63
N LEU A 109 -0.84 5.39 -4.80
CA LEU A 109 -0.20 5.60 -6.11
C LEU A 109 0.27 7.04 -6.27
N ALA A 110 -0.62 8.02 -6.04
CA ALA A 110 -0.27 9.43 -6.15
C ALA A 110 0.84 9.82 -5.15
N ALA A 111 0.84 9.25 -3.95
CA ALA A 111 1.91 9.47 -2.98
C ALA A 111 3.28 8.97 -3.49
N TRP A 112 3.31 7.84 -4.20
CA TRP A 112 4.55 7.33 -4.81
C TRP A 112 5.00 8.20 -5.98
N GLU A 113 4.08 8.60 -6.85
CA GLU A 113 4.39 9.48 -7.99
C GLU A 113 4.94 10.84 -7.54
N ILE A 114 4.40 11.41 -6.45
CA ILE A 114 4.93 12.64 -5.85
C ILE A 114 6.34 12.41 -5.31
N ALA A 115 6.56 11.31 -4.59
CA ALA A 115 7.87 10.97 -4.02
C ALA A 115 8.93 10.84 -5.12
N ASP A 116 8.60 10.12 -6.19
CA ASP A 116 9.49 9.87 -7.32
C ASP A 116 9.76 11.18 -8.09
N ARG A 117 8.72 11.99 -8.36
CA ARG A 117 8.85 13.28 -9.06
C ARG A 117 9.68 14.29 -8.28
N LEU A 118 9.51 14.37 -6.96
CA LEU A 118 10.24 15.30 -6.09
C LEU A 118 11.56 14.70 -5.57
N LYS A 119 11.88 13.45 -5.91
CA LYS A 119 13.08 12.71 -5.47
C LYS A 119 13.24 12.67 -3.94
N ILE A 120 12.13 12.50 -3.23
CA ILE A 120 12.08 12.36 -1.76
C ILE A 120 11.64 10.95 -1.37
N LYS A 121 11.73 10.58 -0.09
CA LYS A 121 11.28 9.25 0.34
C LYS A 121 9.75 9.20 0.35
N ARG A 122 9.19 8.04 0.01
CA ARG A 122 7.75 7.76 0.13
C ARG A 122 7.23 8.05 1.55
N LEU A 123 8.05 7.78 2.58
CA LEU A 123 7.74 8.10 3.97
C LEU A 123 7.58 9.61 4.23
N ASP A 124 8.37 10.46 3.56
CA ASP A 124 8.32 11.91 3.73
C ASP A 124 7.01 12.49 3.17
N VAL A 125 6.52 11.95 2.05
CA VAL A 125 5.19 12.30 1.51
C VAL A 125 4.09 11.93 2.50
N CYS A 126 4.21 10.74 3.12
CA CYS A 126 3.24 10.31 4.13
C CYS A 126 3.29 11.20 5.39
N ALA A 127 4.49 11.57 5.86
CA ALA A 127 4.66 12.46 7.01
C ALA A 127 4.05 13.85 6.75
N ALA A 128 4.21 14.37 5.53
CA ALA A 128 3.55 15.59 5.10
C ALA A 128 2.03 15.45 5.07
N CYS A 129 1.49 14.33 4.58
CA CYS A 129 0.05 14.07 4.62
C CYS A 129 -0.51 14.07 6.05
N GLU A 130 0.19 13.46 7.01
CA GLU A 130 -0.22 13.48 8.43
C GLU A 130 -0.21 14.90 9.01
N ASN A 131 0.80 15.74 8.68
CA ASN A 131 0.83 17.14 9.07
C ASN A 131 -0.35 17.93 8.49
N LEU A 132 -0.61 17.76 7.19
CA LEU A 132 -1.69 18.43 6.45
C LEU A 132 -3.09 17.86 6.77
N LYS A 133 -3.19 16.84 7.62
CA LYS A 133 -4.43 16.12 7.95
C LYS A 133 -5.13 15.50 6.74
N ILE A 134 -4.35 15.11 5.71
CA ILE A 134 -4.84 14.44 4.50
C ILE A 134 -4.68 12.93 4.68
N LYS A 135 -5.75 12.17 4.48
CA LYS A 135 -5.71 10.71 4.62
C LYS A 135 -5.15 10.08 3.36
N VAL A 136 -4.13 9.23 3.53
CA VAL A 136 -3.66 8.39 2.41
C VAL A 136 -4.61 7.20 2.24
N LYS A 137 -5.35 7.14 1.15
CA LYS A 137 -6.14 6.00 0.66
C LYS A 137 -6.74 6.29 -0.73
N PRO A 138 -6.98 5.27 -1.58
CA PRO A 138 -6.83 3.83 -1.33
C PRO A 138 -5.37 3.34 -1.39
N CYS A 139 -5.11 2.19 -0.75
CA CYS A 139 -3.88 1.42 -0.90
C CYS A 139 -3.84 0.71 -2.27
N GLN A 140 -2.69 0.75 -2.96
CA GLN A 140 -2.52 0.06 -4.25
C GLN A 140 -2.70 -1.46 -4.18
N LEU A 141 -2.45 -2.08 -3.02
CA LEU A 141 -2.65 -3.52 -2.78
C LEU A 141 -4.05 -3.86 -2.22
N GLY A 142 -4.94 -2.89 -2.04
CA GLY A 142 -6.26 -3.12 -1.44
C GLY A 142 -6.28 -3.28 0.09
N ALA A 143 -5.22 -2.85 0.78
CA ALA A 143 -5.12 -2.97 2.24
C ALA A 143 -5.93 -1.92 3.05
N PHE A 144 -6.51 -0.87 2.42
CA PHE A 144 -7.45 0.12 2.97
C PHE A 144 -7.91 1.15 1.93
#